data_AF-A0AAV7EZC3-F1
#
_entry.id   AF-A0AAV7EZC3-F1
#
_cell.length_a   1.000
_cell.length_b   1.000
_cell.length_c   1.000
_cell.angle_alpha   90.00
_cell.angle_beta   90.00
_cell.angle_gamma   90.00
#
_symmetry.space_group_name_H-M   'P 1'
#
loop_
_entity.id
_entity.type
_entity.pdbx_description
1 polymer ?
#
loop_
_entity_poly.entity_id
_entity_poly.type
_entity_poly.pdbx_seq_one_letter_code
_entity_poly.pdbx_strand_id
1 'polypeptide(L)'
;MASLPSVSQLVVDDVVFSHAVKAPPGSTGALFLCGAGVRGLQIQEMFVKFTAIGVYVGGEAVSYLAERWTGKTADELNSSVDFFRDIVTGPFEKFMRVTMILPLTGQQYSEKVTEKCVAHWKADGIYTEAEASAVEKFKQVFEDLNFPPGYSILFTLSPSGSLTIAFTKDDTIPEESAAIIENRVMAEAVLESMIGEHGVSPAAKLSLAERMAELLVKKSPAEKPLVEEEDIGEKAKPNENGRQVEVQS
;
A
#
# COMPACT_ATOMS: atom_id res chain seq x y z
N MET A 1 -3.05 2.69 17.87
CA MET A 1 -2.73 2.34 16.48
C MET A 1 -3.83 2.88 15.59
N ALA A 2 -3.49 3.40 14.41
CA ALA A 2 -4.51 3.77 13.42
C ALA A 2 -5.29 2.52 13.00
N SER A 3 -6.61 2.65 12.82
CA SER A 3 -7.41 1.59 12.22
C SER A 3 -7.04 1.43 10.75
N LEU A 4 -6.97 0.19 10.27
CA LEU A 4 -6.72 -0.06 8.84
C LEU A 4 -7.94 0.36 8.02
N PRO A 5 -7.73 0.96 6.83
CA PRO A 5 -8.82 1.21 5.91
C PRO A 5 -9.47 -0.10 5.44
N SER A 6 -10.76 -0.05 5.15
CA SER A 6 -11.46 -1.17 4.53
C SER A 6 -11.09 -1.22 3.05
N VAL A 7 -10.42 -2.28 2.64
CA VAL A 7 -10.02 -2.52 1.25
C VAL A 7 -10.29 -3.97 0.87
N SER A 8 -10.45 -4.25 -0.43
CA SER A 8 -10.66 -5.62 -0.93
C SER A 8 -9.34 -6.39 -1.06
N GLN A 9 -9.41 -7.71 -1.09
CA GLN A 9 -8.30 -8.53 -1.60
C GLN A 9 -8.13 -8.32 -3.11
N LEU A 10 -6.94 -8.60 -3.64
CA LEU A 10 -6.69 -8.60 -5.08
C LEU A 10 -6.21 -9.97 -5.53
N VAL A 11 -6.61 -10.36 -6.74
CA VAL A 11 -6.12 -11.55 -7.41
C VAL A 11 -5.35 -11.10 -8.63
N VAL A 12 -4.07 -11.48 -8.70
CA VAL A 12 -3.17 -11.09 -9.78
C VAL A 12 -2.60 -12.37 -10.37
N ASP A 13 -3.03 -12.67 -11.60
CA ASP A 13 -2.84 -14.02 -12.13
C ASP A 13 -3.57 -15.03 -11.21
N ASP A 14 -2.96 -16.16 -10.84
CA ASP A 14 -3.53 -17.09 -9.86
C ASP A 14 -3.11 -16.79 -8.40
N VAL A 15 -2.48 -15.65 -8.13
CA VAL A 15 -1.98 -15.29 -6.79
C VAL A 15 -2.99 -14.40 -6.05
N VAL A 16 -3.36 -14.81 -4.84
CA VAL A 16 -4.27 -14.04 -3.95
C VAL A 16 -3.47 -13.19 -2.98
N PHE A 17 -3.69 -11.88 -3.02
CA PHE A 17 -3.19 -10.92 -2.05
C PHE A 17 -4.33 -10.52 -1.11
N SER A 18 -4.26 -10.98 0.15
CA SER A 18 -5.22 -10.62 1.20
C SER A 18 -5.34 -9.11 1.37
N HIS A 19 -6.50 -8.63 1.78
CA HIS A 19 -6.73 -7.19 2.02
C HIS A 19 -5.81 -6.59 3.10
N ALA A 20 -5.32 -7.42 4.03
CA ALA A 20 -4.39 -7.03 5.07
C ALA A 20 -3.46 -8.20 5.43
N VAL A 21 -2.29 -7.85 5.97
CA VAL A 21 -1.34 -8.78 6.61
C VAL A 21 -1.18 -8.38 8.07
N LYS A 22 -1.07 -9.38 8.96
CA LYS A 22 -0.81 -9.15 10.37
C LYS A 22 0.68 -9.33 10.62
N ALA A 23 1.36 -8.27 11.07
CA ALA A 23 2.73 -8.30 11.59
C ALA A 23 3.69 -9.22 10.80
N PRO A 24 4.02 -8.88 9.53
CA PRO A 24 5.05 -9.61 8.80
C PRO A 24 6.42 -9.53 9.53
N PRO A 25 7.40 -10.37 9.18
CA PRO A 25 8.73 -10.31 9.77
C PRO A 25 9.30 -8.89 9.76
N GLY A 26 9.75 -8.42 10.92
CA GLY A 26 10.27 -7.06 11.09
C GLY A 26 9.21 -5.99 11.39
N SER A 27 7.92 -6.36 11.41
CA SER A 27 6.81 -5.48 11.76
C SER A 27 6.20 -5.80 13.12
N THR A 28 5.61 -4.77 13.73
CA THR A 28 4.78 -4.90 14.94
C THR A 28 3.31 -4.59 14.68
N GLY A 29 2.96 -4.19 13.45
CA GLY A 29 1.65 -3.67 13.07
C GLY A 29 0.97 -4.51 11.99
N ALA A 30 -0.33 -4.31 11.82
CA ALA A 30 -1.02 -4.79 10.63
C ALA A 30 -0.83 -3.79 9.48
N LEU A 31 -0.72 -4.28 8.25
CA LEU A 31 -0.62 -3.46 7.04
C LEU A 31 -1.75 -3.81 6.08
N PHE A 32 -2.27 -2.83 5.36
CA PHE A 32 -3.33 -3.05 4.36
C PHE A 32 -2.75 -3.08 2.94
N LEU A 33 -3.40 -3.82 2.05
CA LEU A 33 -3.02 -3.93 0.65
C LEU A 33 -3.33 -2.62 -0.07
N CYS A 34 -2.31 -1.85 -0.42
CA CYS A 34 -2.49 -0.59 -1.15
C CYS A 34 -2.47 -0.81 -2.66
N GLY A 35 -1.86 -1.87 -3.20
CA GLY A 35 -1.95 -2.21 -4.62
C GLY A 35 -1.31 -3.55 -4.95
N ALA A 36 -1.67 -4.14 -6.08
CA ALA A 36 -1.03 -5.35 -6.59
C ALA A 36 -0.96 -5.37 -8.11
N GLY A 37 0.02 -6.08 -8.68
CA GLY A 37 0.13 -6.20 -10.13
C GLY A 37 1.23 -7.15 -10.60
N VAL A 38 1.14 -7.55 -11.86
CA VAL A 38 2.15 -8.42 -12.49
C VAL A 38 3.41 -7.64 -12.85
N ARG A 39 4.55 -8.29 -12.70
CA ARG A 39 5.82 -7.89 -13.30
C ARG A 39 6.14 -8.86 -14.42
N GLY A 40 6.37 -8.32 -15.61
CA GLY A 40 6.68 -9.09 -16.81
C GLY A 40 7.68 -8.38 -17.71
N LEU A 41 8.06 -9.05 -18.80
CA LEU A 41 8.89 -8.48 -19.86
C LEU A 41 8.22 -8.74 -21.20
N GLN A 42 8.32 -7.77 -22.11
CA GLN A 42 8.00 -7.99 -23.51
C GLN A 42 9.11 -8.82 -24.14
N ILE A 43 8.80 -10.03 -24.57
CA ILE A 43 9.71 -10.93 -25.27
C ILE A 43 9.08 -11.19 -26.64
N GLN A 44 9.67 -10.61 -27.69
CA GLN A 44 9.08 -10.57 -29.03
C GLN A 44 7.68 -9.92 -28.98
N GLU A 45 6.64 -10.60 -29.48
CA GLU A 45 5.26 -10.11 -29.50
C GLU A 45 4.47 -10.50 -28.24
N MET A 46 5.07 -11.23 -27.29
CA MET A 46 4.39 -11.71 -26.08
C MET A 46 4.85 -10.99 -24.82
N PHE A 47 3.89 -10.62 -23.97
CA PHE A 47 4.17 -10.15 -22.61
C PHE A 47 4.27 -11.34 -21.66
N VAL A 48 5.50 -11.69 -21.25
CA VAL A 48 5.78 -12.84 -20.38
C VAL A 48 5.81 -12.37 -18.92
N LYS A 49 4.91 -12.92 -18.10
CA LYS A 49 4.81 -12.62 -16.67
C LYS A 49 5.81 -13.46 -15.88
N PHE A 50 6.54 -12.83 -14.96
CA PHE A 50 7.53 -13.51 -14.12
C PHE A 50 7.08 -13.58 -12.66
N THR A 51 6.51 -12.50 -12.14
CA THR A 51 6.08 -12.42 -10.75
C THR A 51 4.78 -11.64 -10.60
N ALA A 52 4.03 -11.94 -9.54
CA ALA A 52 2.95 -11.12 -9.03
C ALA A 52 3.46 -10.37 -7.79
N ILE A 53 3.19 -9.06 -7.69
CA ILE A 53 3.67 -8.20 -6.62
C ILE A 53 2.47 -7.62 -5.88
N GLY A 54 2.44 -7.79 -4.56
CA GLY A 54 1.53 -7.08 -3.67
C GLY A 54 2.30 -6.09 -2.79
N VAL A 55 1.79 -4.86 -2.69
CA VAL A 55 2.36 -3.78 -1.87
C VAL A 55 1.37 -3.43 -0.77
N TYR A 56 1.87 -3.40 0.46
CA TYR A 56 1.12 -3.13 1.67
C TYR A 56 1.77 -1.98 2.43
N VAL A 57 0.97 -1.17 3.12
CA VAL A 57 1.45 -0.04 3.93
C VAL A 57 0.73 0.02 5.26
N GLY A 58 1.38 0.62 6.26
CA GLY A 58 0.76 0.93 7.55
C GLY A 58 -0.44 1.88 7.42
N GLY A 59 -1.41 1.79 8.33
CA GLY A 59 -2.62 2.61 8.28
C GLY A 59 -2.34 4.13 8.35
N GLU A 60 -1.25 4.53 8.99
CA GLU A 60 -0.76 5.90 9.07
C GLU A 60 -0.42 6.51 7.70
N ALA A 61 -0.15 5.68 6.67
CA ALA A 61 0.14 6.14 5.32
C ALA A 61 -1.00 6.99 4.74
N VAL A 62 -2.26 6.66 5.06
CA VAL A 62 -3.43 7.41 4.56
C VAL A 62 -3.39 8.85 5.08
N SER A 63 -3.18 9.04 6.38
CA SER A 63 -3.11 10.37 6.99
C SER A 63 -1.93 11.17 6.48
N TYR A 64 -0.76 10.54 6.32
CA TYR A 64 0.43 11.20 5.79
C TYR A 64 0.23 11.66 4.34
N LEU A 65 -0.25 10.77 3.47
CA LEU A 65 -0.45 11.08 2.05
C LEU A 65 -1.59 12.08 1.83
N ALA A 66 -2.59 12.11 2.73
CA ALA A 66 -3.70 13.06 2.66
C ALA A 66 -3.24 14.53 2.72
N GLU A 67 -2.09 14.85 3.31
CA GLU A 67 -1.58 16.22 3.39
C GLU A 67 -1.36 16.85 2.01
N ARG A 68 -1.01 16.02 1.00
CA ARG A 68 -0.67 16.49 -0.35
C ARG A 68 -1.58 15.93 -1.45
N TRP A 69 -2.10 14.72 -1.26
CA TRP A 69 -2.72 13.94 -2.34
C TRP A 69 -4.25 13.84 -2.23
N THR A 70 -4.87 14.48 -1.23
CA THR A 70 -6.32 14.47 -1.05
C THR A 70 -7.07 15.02 -2.26
N GLY A 71 -8.06 14.25 -2.74
CA GLY A 71 -8.95 14.63 -3.84
C GLY A 71 -8.34 14.48 -5.24
N LYS A 72 -7.15 13.89 -5.36
CA LYS A 72 -6.55 13.54 -6.65
C LYS A 72 -7.19 12.30 -7.26
N THR A 73 -7.34 12.29 -8.58
CA THR A 73 -7.87 11.13 -9.30
C THR A 73 -6.81 10.02 -9.42
N ALA A 74 -7.25 8.80 -9.69
CA ALA A 74 -6.34 7.69 -9.96
C ALA A 74 -5.33 8.01 -11.08
N ASP A 75 -5.77 8.66 -12.17
CA ASP A 75 -4.89 9.04 -13.28
C ASP A 75 -3.86 10.10 -12.88
N GLU A 76 -4.26 11.10 -12.09
CA GLU A 76 -3.35 12.12 -11.56
C GLU A 76 -2.28 11.49 -10.66
N LEU A 77 -2.67 10.54 -9.80
CA LEU A 77 -1.76 9.83 -8.91
C LEU A 77 -0.83 8.88 -9.69
N ASN A 78 -1.38 8.10 -10.63
CA ASN A 78 -0.62 7.13 -11.42
C ASN A 78 0.44 7.80 -12.31
N SER A 79 0.18 9.03 -12.74
CA SER A 79 1.11 9.81 -13.57
C SER A 79 2.12 10.61 -12.73
N SER A 80 2.00 10.62 -11.40
CA SER A 80 2.84 11.45 -10.51
C SER A 80 4.01 10.66 -9.94
N VAL A 81 5.23 10.99 -10.36
CA VAL A 81 6.47 10.46 -9.78
C VAL A 81 6.54 10.77 -8.27
N ASP A 82 6.20 12.01 -7.91
CA ASP A 82 6.23 12.49 -6.53
C ASP A 82 5.29 11.71 -5.60
N PHE A 83 4.12 11.26 -6.09
CA PHE A 83 3.20 10.46 -5.30
C PHE A 83 3.81 9.12 -4.90
N PHE A 84 4.42 8.41 -5.85
CA PHE A 84 5.11 7.16 -5.56
C PHE A 84 6.36 7.40 -4.71
N ARG A 85 7.05 8.52 -4.89
CA ARG A 85 8.19 8.90 -4.05
C ARG A 85 7.76 9.10 -2.59
N ASP A 86 6.66 9.81 -2.34
CA ASP A 86 6.10 10.02 -0.99
C ASP A 86 5.69 8.68 -0.34
N ILE A 87 5.27 7.69 -1.14
CA ILE A 87 5.02 6.33 -0.65
C ILE A 87 6.33 5.62 -0.30
N VAL A 88 7.34 5.69 -1.15
CA VAL A 88 8.63 5.02 -0.95
C VAL A 88 9.33 5.55 0.30
N THR A 89 9.42 6.87 0.44
CA THR A 89 10.19 7.54 1.51
C THR A 89 9.34 7.92 2.73
N GLY A 90 8.01 7.76 2.65
CA GLY A 90 7.11 8.16 3.72
C GLY A 90 7.43 7.50 5.07
N PRO A 91 7.18 8.18 6.21
CA PRO A 91 7.60 7.72 7.53
C PRO A 91 6.65 6.67 8.13
N PHE A 92 6.34 5.64 7.34
CA PHE A 92 5.43 4.56 7.68
C PHE A 92 5.94 3.24 7.14
N GLU A 93 5.46 2.15 7.70
CA GLU A 93 5.95 0.83 7.35
C GLU A 93 5.41 0.39 5.98
N LYS A 94 6.23 -0.34 5.23
CA LYS A 94 5.80 -0.99 3.98
C LYS A 94 6.14 -2.45 4.00
N PHE A 95 5.30 -3.24 3.35
CA PHE A 95 5.54 -4.65 3.14
C PHE A 95 5.27 -5.00 1.68
N MET A 96 6.18 -5.77 1.08
CA MET A 96 6.03 -6.25 -0.28
C MET A 96 6.14 -7.77 -0.32
N ARG A 97 5.18 -8.38 -1.01
CA ARG A 97 5.17 -9.80 -1.31
C ARG A 97 5.36 -9.99 -2.82
N VAL A 98 6.46 -10.61 -3.22
CA VAL A 98 6.76 -10.95 -4.60
C VAL A 98 6.61 -12.46 -4.76
N THR A 99 5.60 -12.89 -5.51
CA THR A 99 5.28 -14.31 -5.74
C THR A 99 5.66 -14.72 -7.15
N MET A 100 6.36 -15.84 -7.30
CA MET A 100 6.87 -16.30 -8.58
C MET A 100 5.75 -16.94 -9.42
N ILE A 101 5.58 -16.46 -10.65
CA ILE A 101 4.73 -17.08 -11.68
C ILE A 101 5.60 -18.03 -12.52
N LEU A 102 6.79 -17.56 -12.90
CA LEU A 102 7.83 -18.38 -13.52
C LEU A 102 9.01 -18.56 -12.56
N PRO A 103 9.76 -19.67 -12.67
CA PRO A 103 10.89 -19.91 -11.80
C PRO A 103 11.99 -18.87 -11.99
N LEU A 104 12.61 -18.46 -10.88
CA LEU A 104 13.78 -17.59 -10.85
C LEU A 104 14.79 -18.11 -9.85
N THR A 105 16.08 -18.01 -10.17
CA THR A 105 17.13 -18.18 -9.16
C THR A 105 17.23 -16.92 -8.30
N GLY A 106 17.73 -17.05 -7.07
CA GLY A 106 17.95 -15.90 -6.21
C GLY A 106 19.02 -14.96 -6.76
N GLN A 107 20.02 -15.48 -7.47
CA GLN A 107 20.97 -14.67 -8.21
C GLN A 107 20.27 -13.83 -9.29
N GLN A 108 19.44 -14.44 -10.14
CA GLN A 108 18.70 -13.71 -11.19
C GLN A 108 17.82 -12.60 -10.61
N TYR A 109 17.14 -12.89 -9.50
CA TYR A 109 16.30 -11.92 -8.81
C TYR A 109 17.13 -10.77 -8.21
N SER A 110 18.15 -11.09 -7.41
CA SER A 110 18.91 -10.11 -6.63
C SER A 110 19.79 -9.21 -7.51
N GLU A 111 20.38 -9.76 -8.57
CA GLU A 111 21.08 -8.97 -9.58
C GLU A 111 20.12 -7.98 -10.25
N LYS A 112 18.91 -8.41 -10.61
CA LYS A 112 17.97 -7.53 -11.31
C LYS A 112 17.48 -6.37 -10.45
N VAL A 113 17.28 -6.60 -9.15
CA VAL A 113 16.93 -5.55 -8.20
C VAL A 113 18.09 -4.56 -8.05
N THR A 114 19.32 -5.05 -7.87
CA THR A 114 20.47 -4.20 -7.50
C THR A 114 21.15 -3.49 -8.68
N GLU A 115 21.04 -4.01 -9.91
CA GLU A 115 21.70 -3.49 -11.11
C GLU A 115 21.42 -1.99 -11.34
N LYS A 116 20.14 -1.59 -11.33
CA LYS A 116 19.74 -0.20 -11.58
C LYS A 116 20.03 0.70 -10.38
N CYS A 117 19.91 0.18 -9.16
CA CYS A 117 20.10 0.94 -7.93
C CYS A 117 21.54 1.45 -7.81
N VAL A 118 22.53 0.58 -8.00
CA VAL A 118 23.95 0.97 -7.89
C VAL A 118 24.33 2.03 -8.92
N ALA A 119 23.84 1.92 -10.15
CA ALA A 119 24.10 2.91 -11.19
C ALA A 119 23.52 4.29 -10.83
N HIS A 120 22.27 4.31 -10.36
CA HIS A 120 21.59 5.53 -9.94
C HIS A 120 22.28 6.19 -8.75
N TRP A 121 22.62 5.43 -7.71
CA TRP A 121 23.28 5.95 -6.52
C TRP A 121 24.67 6.51 -6.78
N LYS A 122 25.40 5.93 -7.74
CA LYS A 122 26.69 6.48 -8.19
C LYS A 122 26.51 7.81 -8.91
N ALA A 123 25.48 7.92 -9.76
CA ALA A 123 25.16 9.17 -10.46
C ALA A 123 24.76 10.29 -9.49
N ASP A 124 24.01 9.94 -8.44
CA ASP A 124 23.53 10.88 -7.42
C ASP A 124 24.58 11.20 -6.34
N GLY A 125 25.75 10.53 -6.38
CA GLY A 125 26.84 10.74 -5.40
C GLY A 125 26.55 10.18 -4.01
N ILE A 126 25.58 9.27 -3.86
CA ILE A 126 25.18 8.68 -2.58
C ILE A 126 25.73 7.26 -2.36
N TYR A 127 26.43 6.68 -3.33
CA TYR A 127 26.99 5.33 -3.23
C TYR A 127 28.30 5.30 -2.42
N THR A 128 28.22 4.94 -1.14
CA THR A 128 29.36 4.80 -0.24
C THR A 128 29.70 3.32 0.05
N GLU A 129 30.67 3.07 0.93
CA GLU A 129 30.98 1.71 1.41
C GLU A 129 29.80 1.07 2.15
N ALA A 130 28.93 1.87 2.79
CA ALA A 130 27.74 1.37 3.46
C ALA A 130 26.73 0.80 2.45
N GLU A 131 26.47 1.52 1.35
CA GLU A 131 25.59 1.05 0.27
C GLU A 131 26.19 -0.15 -0.46
N ALA A 132 27.51 -0.16 -0.69
CA ALA A 132 28.20 -1.29 -1.27
C ALA A 132 28.05 -2.56 -0.41
N SER A 133 28.27 -2.44 0.90
CA SER A 133 28.11 -3.55 1.85
C SER A 133 26.66 -4.02 1.95
N ALA A 134 25.70 -3.10 1.88
CA ALA A 134 24.28 -3.44 1.86
C ALA A 134 23.88 -4.23 0.61
N VAL A 135 24.42 -3.85 -0.56
CA VAL A 135 24.20 -4.59 -1.83
C VAL A 135 24.82 -5.98 -1.78
N GLU A 136 26.03 -6.10 -1.26
CA GLU A 136 26.69 -7.40 -1.11
C GLU A 136 25.89 -8.31 -0.18
N LYS A 137 25.51 -7.81 1.00
CA LYS A 137 24.67 -8.54 1.95
C LYS A 137 23.34 -8.94 1.34
N PHE A 138 22.71 -8.04 0.57
CA PHE A 138 21.49 -8.37 -0.16
C PHE A 138 21.73 -9.54 -1.10
N LYS A 139 22.75 -9.50 -1.96
CA LYS A 139 23.05 -10.60 -2.90
C LYS A 139 23.34 -11.92 -2.19
N GLN A 140 24.12 -11.91 -1.12
CA GLN A 140 24.45 -13.10 -0.32
C GLN A 140 23.20 -13.79 0.24
N VAL A 141 22.19 -13.01 0.67
CA VAL A 141 20.92 -13.57 1.15
C VAL A 141 20.18 -14.39 0.08
N PHE A 142 20.45 -14.15 -1.20
CA PHE A 142 19.80 -14.85 -2.32
C PHE A 142 20.70 -15.87 -3.04
N GLU A 143 21.99 -15.97 -2.72
CA GLU A 143 23.00 -16.66 -3.53
C GLU A 143 22.64 -18.13 -3.84
N ASP A 144 22.28 -18.90 -2.81
CA ASP A 144 21.96 -20.32 -2.93
C ASP A 144 20.45 -20.62 -3.05
N LEU A 145 19.62 -19.61 -3.32
CA LEU A 145 18.18 -19.76 -3.36
C LEU A 145 17.65 -20.02 -4.77
N ASN A 146 16.57 -20.80 -4.83
CA ASN A 146 15.76 -20.98 -6.03
C ASN A 146 14.29 -20.77 -5.66
N PHE A 147 13.57 -20.09 -6.54
CA PHE A 147 12.15 -19.77 -6.35
C PHE A 147 11.33 -20.41 -7.48
N PRO A 148 10.81 -21.64 -7.27
CA PRO A 148 9.78 -22.22 -8.10
C PRO A 148 8.51 -21.34 -8.15
N PRO A 149 7.61 -21.57 -9.12
CA PRO A 149 6.29 -20.96 -9.10
C PRO A 149 5.57 -21.15 -7.76
N GLY A 150 4.89 -20.11 -7.28
CA GLY A 150 4.19 -20.08 -5.99
C GLY A 150 5.05 -19.66 -4.80
N TYR A 151 6.38 -19.78 -4.88
CA TYR A 151 7.25 -19.30 -3.80
C TYR A 151 7.21 -17.78 -3.75
N SER A 152 7.36 -17.22 -2.55
CA SER A 152 7.36 -15.77 -2.36
C SER A 152 8.61 -15.26 -1.65
N ILE A 153 9.05 -14.08 -2.07
CA ILE A 153 10.03 -13.25 -1.37
C ILE A 153 9.25 -12.14 -0.67
N LEU A 154 9.57 -11.93 0.60
CA LEU A 154 8.87 -11.00 1.48
C LEU A 154 9.86 -9.93 1.93
N PHE A 155 9.45 -8.66 1.81
CA PHE A 155 10.23 -7.51 2.25
C PHE A 155 9.43 -6.65 3.20
N THR A 156 10.00 -6.31 4.34
CA THR A 156 9.44 -5.30 5.25
C THR A 156 10.41 -4.13 5.33
N LEU A 157 9.92 -2.93 5.02
CA LEU A 157 10.66 -1.68 5.08
C LEU A 157 10.22 -0.93 6.32
N SER A 158 11.11 -0.86 7.31
CA SER A 158 10.88 -0.08 8.52
C SER A 158 10.99 1.42 8.22
N PRO A 159 10.18 2.28 8.88
CA PRO A 159 10.38 3.74 8.85
C PRO A 159 11.80 4.17 9.28
N SER A 160 12.47 3.37 10.12
CA SER A 160 13.85 3.62 10.54
C SER A 160 14.89 3.39 9.44
N GLY A 161 14.49 2.80 8.29
CA GLY A 161 15.37 2.57 7.14
C GLY A 161 15.98 1.16 7.09
N SER A 162 15.45 0.19 7.82
CA SER A 162 15.89 -1.21 7.72
C SER A 162 15.03 -2.00 6.74
N LEU A 163 15.66 -2.96 6.06
CA LEU A 163 15.03 -3.92 5.15
C LEU A 163 15.08 -5.31 5.78
N THR A 164 13.93 -5.83 6.19
CA THR A 164 13.79 -7.22 6.62
C THR A 164 13.39 -8.09 5.44
N ILE A 165 14.06 -9.23 5.27
CA ILE A 165 13.85 -10.18 4.17
C ILE A 165 13.40 -11.51 4.76
N ALA A 166 12.35 -12.09 4.20
CA ALA A 166 11.91 -13.44 4.50
C ALA A 166 11.47 -14.17 3.23
N PHE A 167 11.31 -15.48 3.33
CA PHE A 167 10.91 -16.35 2.22
C PHE A 167 9.80 -17.28 2.67
N THR A 168 8.89 -17.59 1.76
CA THR A 168 7.86 -18.59 1.99
C THR A 168 7.64 -19.44 0.74
N LYS A 169 7.20 -20.68 0.94
CA LYS A 169 6.93 -21.65 -0.13
C LYS A 169 5.46 -21.60 -0.59
N ASP A 170 4.63 -20.86 0.13
CA ASP A 170 3.19 -20.76 -0.07
C ASP A 170 2.69 -19.34 0.27
N ASP A 171 1.40 -19.19 0.58
CA ASP A 171 0.77 -17.91 0.91
C ASP A 171 0.94 -17.49 2.38
N THR A 172 1.62 -18.29 3.21
CA THR A 172 1.82 -17.99 4.64
C THR A 172 2.92 -16.96 4.84
N ILE A 173 2.70 -16.06 5.79
CA ILE A 173 3.71 -15.10 6.23
C ILE A 173 4.45 -15.73 7.42
N PRO A 174 5.76 -16.01 7.32
CA PRO A 174 6.53 -16.61 8.40
C PRO A 174 6.68 -15.63 9.57
N GLU A 175 6.97 -16.13 10.77
CA GLU A 175 7.30 -15.29 11.93
C GLU A 175 8.77 -14.84 11.90
N GLU A 176 9.66 -15.70 11.40
CA GLU A 176 11.10 -15.45 11.36
C GLU A 176 11.54 -14.78 10.05
N SER A 177 12.51 -13.86 10.17
CA SER A 177 13.21 -13.26 9.03
C SER A 177 14.43 -14.07 8.63
N ALA A 178 14.75 -14.13 7.34
CA ALA A 178 16.01 -14.67 6.84
C ALA A 178 17.18 -13.69 7.06
N ALA A 179 16.95 -12.39 6.92
CA ALA A 179 17.98 -11.36 7.12
C ALA A 179 17.38 -9.99 7.40
N ILE A 180 18.19 -9.11 8.00
CA ILE A 180 17.90 -7.69 8.18
C ILE A 180 19.08 -6.88 7.63
N ILE A 181 18.81 -5.90 6.77
CA ILE A 181 19.80 -4.99 6.19
C ILE A 181 19.52 -3.57 6.71
N GLU A 182 20.42 -3.05 7.54
CA GLU A 182 20.33 -1.72 8.14
C GLU A 182 20.88 -0.65 7.17
N ASN A 183 20.15 -0.37 6.09
CA ASN A 183 20.53 0.65 5.13
C ASN A 183 19.28 1.21 4.41
N ARG A 184 18.96 2.49 4.68
CA ARG A 184 17.75 3.15 4.15
C ARG A 184 17.74 3.19 2.63
N VAL A 185 18.88 3.52 2.03
CA VAL A 185 19.03 3.65 0.58
C VAL A 185 18.70 2.32 -0.11
N MET A 186 19.22 1.21 0.42
CA MET A 186 18.91 -0.14 -0.04
C MET A 186 17.44 -0.52 0.20
N ALA A 187 16.90 -0.22 1.39
CA ALA A 187 15.52 -0.52 1.74
C ALA A 187 14.53 0.16 0.79
N GLU A 188 14.63 1.47 0.62
CA GLU A 188 13.78 2.27 -0.27
C GLU A 188 13.91 1.82 -1.72
N ALA A 189 15.12 1.48 -2.16
CA ALA A 189 15.35 1.06 -3.54
C ALA A 189 14.67 -0.25 -3.93
N VAL A 190 14.44 -1.17 -2.99
CA VAL A 190 13.64 -2.38 -3.28
C VAL A 190 12.22 -1.98 -3.68
N LEU A 191 11.57 -1.08 -2.95
CA LEU A 191 10.22 -0.62 -3.29
C LEU A 191 10.22 0.30 -4.54
N GLU A 192 11.19 1.20 -4.65
CA GLU A 192 11.38 2.07 -5.83
C GLU A 192 11.54 1.22 -7.10
N SER A 193 12.24 0.08 -7.03
CA SER A 193 12.39 -0.82 -8.18
C SER A 193 11.05 -1.40 -8.66
N MET A 194 10.03 -1.44 -7.81
CA MET A 194 8.69 -1.95 -8.14
C MET A 194 7.76 -0.85 -8.64
N ILE A 195 7.65 0.25 -7.89
CA ILE A 195 6.62 1.30 -8.09
C ILE A 195 7.18 2.70 -8.40
N GLY A 196 8.50 2.88 -8.42
CA GLY A 196 9.14 4.16 -8.70
C GLY A 196 8.96 4.62 -10.15
N GLU A 197 9.64 5.70 -10.53
CA GLU A 197 9.59 6.24 -11.90
C GLU A 197 9.97 5.17 -12.95
N HIS A 198 11.03 4.41 -12.66
CA HIS A 198 11.52 3.33 -13.50
C HIS A 198 11.14 1.93 -12.99
N GLY A 199 10.07 1.86 -12.19
CA GLY A 199 9.57 0.65 -11.56
C GLY A 199 9.18 -0.43 -12.58
N VAL A 200 9.34 -1.70 -12.20
CA VAL A 200 9.12 -2.86 -13.09
C VAL A 200 7.67 -3.32 -13.17
N SER A 201 6.74 -2.74 -12.38
CA SER A 201 5.34 -3.13 -12.37
C SER A 201 4.39 -1.94 -12.56
N PRO A 202 4.14 -1.52 -13.81
CA PRO A 202 3.13 -0.51 -14.11
C PRO A 202 1.73 -0.90 -13.61
N ALA A 203 1.41 -2.20 -13.62
CA ALA A 203 0.15 -2.73 -13.10
C ALA A 203 0.00 -2.49 -11.59
N ALA A 204 1.07 -2.69 -10.81
CA ALA A 204 1.03 -2.41 -9.37
C ALA A 204 0.90 -0.90 -9.09
N LYS A 205 1.54 -0.04 -9.90
CA LYS A 205 1.41 1.42 -9.79
C LYS A 205 -0.02 1.89 -10.03
N LEU A 206 -0.65 1.40 -11.10
CA LEU A 206 -2.04 1.73 -11.42
C LEU A 206 -2.99 1.27 -10.31
N SER A 207 -2.88 0.00 -9.89
CA SER A 207 -3.71 -0.55 -8.81
C SER A 207 -3.55 0.26 -7.51
N LEU A 208 -2.32 0.69 -7.20
CA LEU A 208 -2.03 1.51 -6.04
C LEU A 208 -2.69 2.89 -6.15
N ALA A 209 -2.52 3.56 -7.28
CA ALA A 209 -3.10 4.87 -7.52
C ALA A 209 -4.64 4.86 -7.44
N GLU A 210 -5.28 3.85 -8.00
CA GLU A 210 -6.74 3.66 -7.93
C GLU A 210 -7.22 3.55 -6.48
N ARG A 211 -6.64 2.62 -5.71
CA ARG A 211 -7.05 2.38 -4.32
C ARG A 211 -6.74 3.57 -3.42
N MET A 212 -5.61 4.24 -3.63
CA MET A 212 -5.27 5.42 -2.85
C MET A 212 -6.17 6.62 -3.19
N ALA A 213 -6.60 6.78 -4.45
CA ALA A 213 -7.58 7.82 -4.79
C ALA A 213 -8.92 7.61 -4.06
N GLU A 214 -9.37 6.36 -3.91
CA GLU A 214 -10.57 6.02 -3.13
C GLU A 214 -10.42 6.31 -1.63
N LEU A 215 -9.23 6.09 -1.08
CA LEU A 215 -8.95 6.33 0.34
C LEU A 215 -8.70 7.81 0.65
N LEU A 216 -8.15 8.56 -0.29
CA LEU A 216 -7.77 9.97 -0.15
C LEU A 216 -8.88 10.90 -0.65
N VAL A 217 -10.12 10.56 -0.36
CA VAL A 217 -11.28 11.40 -0.70
C VAL A 217 -11.37 12.62 0.23
N LYS A 218 -11.83 13.74 -0.33
CA LYS A 218 -12.23 14.89 0.49
C LYS A 218 -13.37 14.44 1.39
N LYS A 219 -13.21 14.50 2.71
CA LYS A 219 -14.36 14.38 3.61
C LYS A 219 -15.35 15.49 3.27
N SER A 220 -16.54 15.12 2.81
CA SER A 220 -17.67 16.05 2.80
C SER A 220 -17.87 16.56 4.23
N PRO A 221 -18.16 17.86 4.45
CA PRO A 221 -18.62 18.30 5.76
C PRO A 221 -19.82 17.44 6.14
N ALA A 222 -19.74 16.79 7.31
CA ALA A 222 -20.76 15.87 7.80
C ALA A 222 -22.15 16.50 7.62
N GLU A 223 -23.05 15.80 6.92
CA GLU A 223 -24.46 16.17 6.92
C GLU A 223 -24.90 16.22 8.38
N LYS A 224 -25.33 17.43 8.81
CA LYS A 224 -25.92 17.61 10.14
C LYS A 224 -27.10 16.64 10.25
N PRO A 225 -27.31 16.02 11.43
CA PRO A 225 -28.51 15.21 11.64
C PRO A 225 -29.74 16.08 11.37
N LEU A 226 -30.67 15.55 10.58
CA LEU A 226 -32.00 16.13 10.42
C LEU A 226 -32.62 16.22 11.82
N VAL A 227 -32.79 17.44 12.31
CA VAL A 227 -33.61 17.69 13.49
C VAL A 227 -35.05 17.53 13.01
N GLU A 228 -35.75 16.51 13.50
CA GLU A 228 -37.20 16.41 13.34
C GLU A 228 -37.82 17.61 14.05
N GLU A 229 -38.40 18.55 13.28
CA GLU A 229 -39.28 19.56 13.84
C GLU A 229 -40.55 18.86 14.34
N GLU A 230 -40.76 18.84 15.64
CA GLU A 230 -42.06 18.49 16.23
C GLU A 230 -43.09 19.56 15.84
N ASP A 231 -43.93 19.19 14.87
CA ASP A 231 -45.17 19.86 14.51
C ASP A 231 -46.15 19.81 15.70
N ILE A 232 -46.21 20.90 16.48
CA ILE A 232 -47.24 21.07 17.52
C ILE A 232 -48.54 21.47 16.82
N GLY A 233 -49.22 20.47 16.27
CA GLY A 233 -50.53 20.59 15.66
C GLY A 233 -51.59 21.10 16.64
N GLU A 234 -52.12 22.27 16.31
CA GLU A 234 -53.32 22.87 16.84
C GLU A 234 -54.51 21.89 16.78
N LYS A 235 -55.10 21.55 17.93
CA LYS A 235 -56.39 20.84 17.99
C LYS A 235 -57.44 21.71 18.65
N ALA A 236 -58.19 22.39 17.79
CA ALA A 236 -59.54 22.86 18.09
C ALA A 236 -60.46 21.66 18.41
N LYS A 237 -61.31 21.82 19.44
CA LYS A 237 -62.50 21.01 19.67
C LYS A 237 -63.65 21.86 20.22
N PRO A 238 -64.91 21.44 20.00
CA PRO A 238 -65.96 22.32 19.52
C PRO A 238 -66.90 22.86 20.61
N ASN A 239 -67.60 23.93 20.23
CA ASN A 239 -68.72 24.55 20.92
C ASN A 239 -69.96 23.64 20.91
N GLU A 240 -70.66 23.52 22.04
CA GLU A 240 -72.13 23.37 22.03
C GLU A 240 -72.79 23.83 23.35
N ASN A 241 -73.51 24.94 23.22
CA ASN A 241 -74.78 25.34 23.85
C ASN A 241 -75.04 25.18 25.35
N GLY A 242 -75.35 26.32 25.98
CA GLY A 242 -76.31 26.41 27.08
C GLY A 242 -76.37 27.79 27.76
N ARG A 243 -77.28 28.66 27.29
CA ARG A 243 -78.10 29.67 28.04
C ARG A 243 -77.59 30.08 29.45
N GLN A 244 -77.45 31.36 29.81
CA GLN A 244 -78.48 32.42 29.85
C GLN A 244 -77.81 33.75 30.29
N VAL A 245 -78.36 34.89 29.81
CA VAL A 245 -78.56 36.22 30.47
C VAL A 245 -78.05 36.37 31.92
N GLU A 246 -77.47 37.48 32.41
CA GLU A 246 -77.82 38.91 32.28
C GLU A 246 -76.78 39.78 33.05
N VAL A 247 -76.62 41.03 32.58
CA VAL A 247 -76.46 42.32 33.32
C VAL A 247 -75.17 42.67 34.11
N GLN A 248 -74.72 43.88 33.77
CA GLN A 248 -73.67 44.73 34.32
C GLN A 248 -73.79 45.05 35.82
N SER A 249 -72.66 45.27 36.49
CA SER A 249 -72.32 46.51 37.24
C SER A 249 -70.83 46.52 37.55
#